data_AF-A0A0B7N1F3-F1
#
_entry.id   AF-A0A0B7N1F3-F1
#
_cell.length_a   1.000
_cell.length_b   1.000
_cell.length_c   1.000
_cell.angle_alpha   90.00
_cell.angle_beta   90.00
_cell.angle_gamma   90.00
#
_symmetry.space_group_name_H-M   'P 1'
#
loop_
_entity.id
_entity.type
_entity.pdbx_description
1 polymer ?
#
loop_
_entity_poly.entity_id
_entity_poly.type
_entity_poly.pdbx_seq_one_letter_code
_entity_poly.pdbx_strand_id
1 'polypeptide(L)'
;MSIIEAKRQLSDAIAKYEHLKSELNSKSNLESYSEEEWHAHLKNLGLETAQLIHTSRVLDDDNLINLINRKQQKLKRHAVWKKKHKKRVQQRKRQQAKKNEKWIKDTEWKVTMSPSVNAAVALTSTASLPSTDSKQAQEQADDKNRIRFLTKKLALLTEIRALRRKKLEAKGHFFADDGNEFFNKVKESLQVSDPTELDTLQQQNQQQQQQAAEKKLSIHPQDTWHDMAIDKTAYGYWCGADQSLDALLKTRRLWDQYILLDKQDNDTFHKVPPTFVAPAPPANAIWASYLRL
;
A
#
# COMPACT_ATOMS: atom_id res chain seq x y z
N MET A 1 -14.34 4.12 26.32
CA MET A 1 -15.19 2.94 26.55
C MET A 1 -15.08 1.90 25.45
N SER A 2 -14.77 0.66 25.83
CA SER A 2 -14.86 -0.55 24.99
C SER A 2 -16.32 -0.99 24.83
N ILE A 3 -16.66 -1.73 23.76
CA ILE A 3 -18.02 -2.29 23.60
C ILE A 3 -18.35 -3.23 24.77
N ILE A 4 -17.35 -3.96 25.28
CA ILE A 4 -17.53 -4.91 26.39
C ILE A 4 -17.85 -4.16 27.68
N GLU A 5 -17.13 -3.08 27.96
CA GLU A 5 -17.38 -2.19 29.11
C GLU A 5 -18.77 -1.56 29.03
N ALA A 6 -19.16 -1.02 27.87
CA ALA A 6 -20.49 -0.43 27.68
C ALA A 6 -21.60 -1.46 27.94
N LYS A 7 -21.42 -2.70 27.43
CA LYS A 7 -22.37 -3.79 27.69
C LYS A 7 -22.45 -4.17 29.17
N ARG A 8 -21.32 -4.21 29.86
CA ARG A 8 -21.26 -4.52 31.30
C ARG A 8 -21.95 -3.43 32.11
N GLN A 9 -21.65 -2.17 31.84
CA GLN A 9 -22.30 -1.05 32.53
C GLN A 9 -23.82 -1.04 32.30
N LEU A 10 -24.26 -1.36 31.08
CA LEU A 10 -25.67 -1.46 30.76
C LEU A 10 -26.32 -2.65 31.49
N SER A 11 -25.67 -3.83 31.53
CA SER A 11 -26.19 -4.96 32.30
C SER A 11 -26.26 -4.68 33.80
N ASP A 12 -25.25 -4.02 34.35
CA ASP A 12 -25.21 -3.64 35.77
C ASP A 12 -26.32 -2.61 36.08
N ALA A 13 -26.57 -1.66 35.18
CA ALA A 13 -27.66 -0.70 35.31
C ALA A 13 -29.06 -1.35 35.23
N ILE A 14 -29.25 -2.32 34.32
CA ILE A 14 -30.50 -3.11 34.25
C ILE A 14 -30.70 -3.91 35.53
N ALA A 15 -29.65 -4.56 36.03
CA ALA A 15 -29.74 -5.35 37.27
C ALA A 15 -30.13 -4.47 38.46
N LYS A 16 -29.53 -3.27 38.60
CA LYS A 16 -29.91 -2.29 39.62
C LYS A 16 -31.34 -1.80 39.46
N TYR A 17 -31.78 -1.55 38.23
CA TYR A 17 -33.17 -1.16 37.96
C TYR A 17 -34.17 -2.23 38.41
N GLU A 18 -33.94 -3.49 38.03
CA GLU A 18 -34.82 -4.60 38.42
C GLU A 18 -34.79 -4.85 39.93
N HIS A 19 -33.62 -4.69 40.57
CA HIS A 19 -33.49 -4.74 42.02
C HIS A 19 -34.36 -3.69 42.70
N LEU A 20 -34.17 -2.41 42.39
CA LEU A 20 -34.96 -1.30 42.94
C LEU A 20 -36.47 -1.46 42.67
N LYS A 21 -36.83 -1.94 41.48
CA LYS A 21 -38.21 -2.22 41.11
C LYS A 21 -38.80 -3.36 41.94
N SER A 22 -38.02 -4.41 42.22
CA SER A 22 -38.44 -5.52 43.08
C SER A 22 -38.62 -5.08 44.53
N GLU A 23 -37.69 -4.28 45.06
CA GLU A 23 -37.76 -3.73 46.43
C GLU A 23 -38.99 -2.85 46.62
N LEU A 24 -39.30 -1.99 45.64
CA LEU A 24 -40.49 -1.14 45.66
C LEU A 24 -41.80 -1.95 45.64
N ASN A 25 -41.79 -3.10 44.97
CA ASN A 25 -42.95 -3.98 44.90
C ASN A 25 -43.11 -4.86 46.15
N SER A 26 -42.02 -5.21 46.84
CA SER A 26 -42.04 -5.89 48.14
C SER A 26 -42.38 -4.93 49.28
N LYS A 27 -43.58 -4.35 49.24
CA LYS A 27 -44.11 -3.43 50.27
C LYS A 27 -44.13 -4.01 51.69
N SER A 28 -44.01 -5.33 51.84
CA SER A 28 -44.12 -6.05 53.11
C SER A 28 -42.98 -5.81 54.10
N ASN A 29 -41.82 -5.33 53.65
CA ASN A 29 -40.66 -5.15 54.53
C ASN A 29 -40.57 -3.73 55.13
N LEU A 30 -41.42 -2.81 54.67
CA LEU A 30 -41.35 -1.39 55.06
C LEU A 30 -41.95 -1.12 56.45
N GLU A 31 -42.95 -1.89 56.86
CA GLU A 31 -43.70 -1.64 58.12
C GLU A 31 -42.93 -2.03 59.39
N SER A 32 -41.84 -2.80 59.27
CA SER A 32 -41.04 -3.29 60.40
C SER A 32 -39.73 -2.55 60.64
N TYR A 33 -39.38 -1.56 59.81
CA TYR A 33 -38.12 -0.82 59.95
C TYR A 33 -38.17 0.16 61.12
N SER A 34 -37.07 0.22 61.88
CA SER A 34 -36.82 1.32 62.81
C SER A 34 -36.54 2.64 62.07
N GLU A 35 -36.66 3.77 62.75
CA GLU A 35 -36.46 5.11 62.14
C GLU A 35 -35.04 5.28 61.57
N GLU A 36 -34.02 4.75 62.27
CA GLU A 36 -32.63 4.77 61.81
C GLU A 36 -32.42 3.92 60.55
N GLU A 37 -33.02 2.72 60.50
CA GLU A 37 -32.93 1.85 59.34
C GLU A 37 -33.71 2.41 58.15
N TRP A 38 -34.83 3.08 58.40
CA TRP A 38 -35.58 3.83 57.38
C TRP A 38 -34.73 4.93 56.73
N HIS A 39 -34.00 5.69 57.53
CA HIS A 39 -33.08 6.71 57.01
C HIS A 39 -31.92 6.10 56.20
N ALA A 40 -31.34 4.99 56.69
CA ALA A 40 -30.30 4.28 55.96
C ALA A 40 -30.82 3.73 54.62
N HIS A 41 -32.02 3.15 54.61
CA HIS A 41 -32.68 2.64 53.41
C HIS A 41 -32.95 3.76 52.39
N LEU A 42 -33.52 4.89 52.81
CA LEU A 42 -33.75 6.04 51.94
C LEU A 42 -32.44 6.61 51.36
N LYS A 43 -31.38 6.67 52.16
CA LYS A 43 -30.05 7.10 51.70
C LYS A 43 -29.50 6.16 50.64
N ASN A 44 -29.60 4.84 50.85
CA ASN A 44 -29.15 3.84 49.89
C ASN A 44 -29.96 3.91 48.59
N LEU A 45 -31.28 4.00 48.68
CA LEU A 45 -32.16 4.17 47.51
C LEU A 45 -31.83 5.46 46.74
N GLY A 46 -31.56 6.55 47.44
CA GLY A 46 -31.10 7.82 46.85
C GLY A 46 -29.74 7.69 46.14
N LEU A 47 -28.79 6.96 46.72
CA LEU A 47 -27.50 6.70 46.10
C LEU A 47 -27.64 5.82 44.85
N GLU A 48 -28.42 4.74 44.91
CA GLU A 48 -28.61 3.82 43.80
C GLU A 48 -29.36 4.47 42.64
N THR A 49 -30.41 5.24 42.92
CA THR A 49 -31.12 6.04 41.91
C THR A 49 -30.21 7.10 41.29
N ALA A 50 -29.40 7.81 42.08
CA ALA A 50 -28.42 8.77 41.56
C ALA A 50 -27.37 8.10 40.65
N GLN A 51 -26.87 6.92 41.04
CA GLN A 51 -25.97 6.13 40.20
C GLN A 51 -26.62 5.72 38.88
N LEU A 52 -27.90 5.32 38.90
CA LEU A 52 -28.65 4.93 37.71
C LEU A 52 -28.94 6.12 36.77
N ILE A 53 -29.23 7.29 37.34
CA ILE A 53 -29.36 8.55 36.57
C ILE A 53 -28.02 8.94 35.95
N HIS A 54 -26.92 8.75 36.68
CA HIS A 54 -25.59 9.02 36.14
C HIS A 54 -25.23 8.07 34.97
N THR A 55 -25.46 6.77 35.12
CA THR A 55 -25.17 5.80 34.05
C THR A 55 -26.07 5.99 32.83
N SER A 56 -27.36 6.30 33.01
CA SER A 56 -28.25 6.62 31.89
C SER A 56 -27.76 7.84 31.12
N ARG A 57 -27.43 8.94 31.80
CA ARG A 57 -26.88 10.15 31.14
C ARG A 57 -25.61 9.86 30.34
N VAL A 58 -24.69 9.09 30.90
CA VAL A 58 -23.45 8.71 30.19
C VAL A 58 -23.74 7.84 28.97
N LEU A 59 -24.74 6.97 29.04
CA LEU A 59 -25.13 6.09 27.93
C LEU A 59 -26.00 6.80 26.87
N ASP A 60 -26.72 7.85 27.25
CA ASP A 60 -27.53 8.70 26.38
C ASP A 60 -26.68 9.70 25.57
N ASP A 61 -25.38 9.81 25.84
CA ASP A 61 -24.47 10.63 25.05
C ASP A 61 -24.42 10.18 23.58
N ASP A 62 -24.99 10.99 22.67
CA ASP A 62 -25.05 10.72 21.22
C ASP A 62 -23.68 10.37 20.62
N ASN A 63 -22.62 11.05 21.07
CA ASN A 63 -21.26 10.80 20.62
C ASN A 63 -20.77 9.40 21.01
N LEU A 64 -21.10 8.94 22.22
CA LEU A 64 -20.73 7.62 22.71
C LEU A 64 -21.51 6.54 21.95
N ILE A 65 -22.82 6.72 21.75
CA ILE A 65 -23.68 5.83 20.98
C ILE A 65 -23.13 5.68 19.55
N ASN A 66 -22.84 6.79 18.88
CA ASN A 66 -22.26 6.80 17.55
C ASN A 66 -20.90 6.09 17.49
N LEU A 67 -20.04 6.29 18.49
CA LEU A 67 -18.75 5.61 18.60
C LEU A 67 -18.92 4.09 18.75
N ILE A 68 -19.82 3.64 19.62
CA ILE A 68 -20.12 2.21 19.84
C ILE A 68 -20.66 1.59 18.55
N ASN A 69 -21.59 2.27 17.87
CA ASN A 69 -22.15 1.83 16.59
C ASN A 69 -21.07 1.68 15.51
N ARG A 70 -20.16 2.65 15.39
CA ARG A 70 -19.01 2.55 14.46
C ARG A 70 -18.11 1.37 14.78
N LYS A 71 -17.79 1.13 16.06
CA LYS A 71 -16.98 -0.02 16.50
C LYS A 71 -17.71 -1.34 16.20
N GLN A 72 -19.03 -1.42 16.44
CA GLN A 72 -19.83 -2.60 16.15
C GLN A 72 -19.88 -2.90 14.64
N GLN A 73 -20.08 -1.88 13.80
CA GLN A 73 -20.02 -2.02 12.34
C GLN A 73 -18.63 -2.45 11.86
N LYS A 74 -17.55 -1.93 12.46
CA LYS A 74 -16.17 -2.36 12.15
C LYS A 74 -15.98 -3.84 12.46
N LEU A 75 -16.47 -4.32 13.61
CA LEU A 75 -16.41 -5.74 13.96
C LEU A 75 -17.20 -6.62 12.98
N LYS A 76 -18.41 -6.21 12.59
CA LYS A 76 -19.23 -6.92 11.58
C LYS A 76 -18.48 -7.01 10.25
N ARG A 77 -17.92 -5.90 9.76
CA ARG A 77 -17.10 -5.86 8.53
C ARG A 77 -15.87 -6.76 8.64
N HIS A 78 -15.17 -6.73 9.76
CA HIS A 78 -13.99 -7.56 9.99
C HIS A 78 -14.34 -9.06 10.02
N ALA A 79 -15.47 -9.45 10.63
CA ALA A 79 -15.93 -10.83 10.64
C ALA A 79 -16.26 -11.34 9.21
N VAL A 80 -16.95 -10.53 8.42
CA VAL A 80 -17.24 -10.84 7.00
C VAL A 80 -15.94 -10.93 6.19
N TRP A 81 -15.03 -9.97 6.38
CA TRP A 81 -13.72 -9.99 5.74
C TRP A 81 -12.93 -11.24 6.09
N LYS A 82 -12.88 -11.65 7.37
CA LYS A 82 -12.18 -12.85 7.83
C LYS A 82 -12.74 -14.11 7.16
N LYS A 83 -14.07 -14.22 7.04
CA LYS A 83 -14.72 -15.32 6.31
C LYS A 83 -14.33 -15.33 4.83
N LYS A 84 -14.40 -14.17 4.16
CA LYS A 84 -14.04 -14.03 2.73
C LYS A 84 -12.56 -14.32 2.50
N HIS A 85 -11.68 -13.83 3.38
CA HIS A 85 -10.25 -14.05 3.32
C HIS A 85 -9.92 -15.54 3.48
N LYS A 86 -10.48 -16.23 4.48
CA LYS A 86 -10.32 -17.68 4.66
C LYS A 86 -10.71 -18.46 3.40
N LYS A 87 -11.83 -18.13 2.78
CA LYS A 87 -12.28 -18.74 1.51
C LYS A 87 -11.27 -18.50 0.37
N ARG A 88 -10.80 -17.25 0.19
CA ARG A 88 -9.80 -16.91 -0.84
C ARG A 88 -8.47 -17.65 -0.64
N VAL A 89 -7.99 -17.72 0.60
CA VAL A 89 -6.75 -18.44 0.93
C VAL A 89 -6.90 -19.93 0.62
N GLN A 90 -8.02 -20.54 1.01
CA GLN A 90 -8.30 -21.94 0.70
C GLN A 90 -8.40 -22.19 -0.81
N GLN A 91 -9.03 -21.30 -1.57
CA GLN A 91 -9.09 -21.39 -3.03
C GLN A 91 -7.70 -21.29 -3.67
N ARG A 92 -6.84 -20.37 -3.22
CA ARG A 92 -5.46 -20.26 -3.68
C ARG A 92 -4.67 -21.53 -3.38
N LYS A 93 -4.78 -22.09 -2.17
CA LYS A 93 -4.14 -23.37 -1.81
C LYS A 93 -4.59 -24.51 -2.72
N ARG A 94 -5.91 -24.61 -3.01
CA ARG A 94 -6.45 -25.61 -3.95
C ARG A 94 -5.90 -25.44 -5.37
N GLN A 95 -5.83 -24.20 -5.87
CA GLN A 95 -5.25 -23.92 -7.19
C GLN A 95 -3.77 -24.28 -7.25
N GLN A 96 -3.02 -23.99 -6.19
CA GLN A 96 -1.61 -24.34 -6.09
C GLN A 96 -1.42 -25.87 -6.03
N ALA A 97 -2.22 -26.58 -5.24
CA ALA A 97 -2.21 -28.04 -5.21
C ALA A 97 -2.48 -28.65 -6.59
N LYS A 98 -3.48 -28.14 -7.33
CA LYS A 98 -3.75 -28.57 -8.72
C LYS A 98 -2.58 -28.29 -9.67
N LYS A 99 -1.91 -27.14 -9.53
CA LYS A 99 -0.70 -26.82 -10.32
C LYS A 99 0.44 -27.77 -9.98
N ASN A 100 0.65 -28.05 -8.69
CA ASN A 100 1.68 -28.98 -8.23
C ASN A 100 1.40 -30.40 -8.74
N GLU A 101 0.15 -30.87 -8.68
CA GLU A 101 -0.23 -32.18 -9.21
C GLU A 101 0.03 -32.28 -10.72
N LYS A 102 -0.32 -31.24 -11.50
CA LYS A 102 0.00 -31.18 -12.93
C LYS A 102 1.50 -31.20 -13.18
N TRP A 103 2.26 -30.45 -12.38
CA TRP A 103 3.72 -30.42 -12.48
C TRP A 103 4.33 -31.78 -12.17
N ILE A 104 3.85 -32.47 -11.12
CA ILE A 104 4.27 -33.83 -10.77
C ILE A 104 4.00 -34.79 -11.93
N LYS A 105 2.78 -34.78 -12.49
CA LYS A 105 2.44 -35.64 -13.65
C LYS A 105 3.31 -35.35 -14.87
N ASP A 106 3.59 -34.08 -15.17
CA ASP A 106 4.49 -33.69 -16.27
C ASP A 106 5.93 -34.14 -16.00
N THR A 107 6.42 -34.03 -14.76
CA THR A 107 7.75 -34.54 -14.39
C THR A 107 7.81 -36.06 -14.46
N GLU A 108 6.80 -36.77 -13.97
CA GLU A 108 6.70 -38.23 -14.07
C GLU A 108 6.69 -38.66 -15.53
N TRP A 109 5.87 -38.02 -16.37
CA TRP A 109 5.84 -38.28 -17.81
C TRP A 109 7.19 -38.02 -18.49
N LYS A 110 7.90 -36.94 -18.12
CA LYS A 110 9.25 -36.67 -18.63
C LYS A 110 10.27 -37.72 -18.21
N VAL A 111 10.20 -38.19 -16.96
CA VAL A 111 11.08 -39.25 -16.44
C VAL A 111 10.79 -40.58 -17.14
N THR A 112 9.52 -40.94 -17.36
CA THR A 112 9.17 -42.18 -18.05
C THR A 112 9.49 -42.14 -19.55
N MET A 113 9.37 -40.98 -20.18
CA MET A 113 9.68 -40.80 -21.61
C MET A 113 11.16 -40.48 -21.88
N SER A 114 11.93 -40.08 -20.87
CA SER A 114 13.37 -39.95 -21.01
C SER A 114 13.99 -41.34 -21.24
N PRO A 115 14.74 -41.55 -22.32
CA PRO A 115 15.48 -42.79 -22.48
C PRO A 115 16.37 -42.98 -21.26
N SER A 116 16.32 -44.17 -20.66
CA SER A 116 17.23 -44.55 -19.59
C SER A 116 18.65 -44.18 -20.01
N VAL A 117 19.29 -43.26 -19.29
CA VAL A 117 20.68 -42.85 -19.55
C VAL A 117 21.60 -44.08 -19.56
N ASN A 118 21.23 -45.13 -18.80
CA ASN A 118 21.94 -46.40 -18.76
C ASN A 118 21.79 -47.22 -20.06
N ALA A 119 20.67 -47.10 -20.80
CA ALA A 119 20.49 -47.78 -22.09
C ALA A 119 21.32 -47.13 -23.20
N ALA A 120 21.48 -45.79 -23.18
CA ALA A 120 22.35 -45.08 -24.11
C ALA A 120 23.84 -45.35 -23.83
N VAL A 121 24.24 -45.42 -22.55
CA VAL A 121 25.62 -45.73 -22.14
C VAL A 121 26.01 -47.18 -22.49
N ALA A 122 25.10 -48.14 -22.34
CA ALA A 122 25.34 -49.55 -22.70
C ALA A 122 25.54 -49.77 -24.22
N LEU A 123 24.96 -48.93 -25.08
CA LEU A 123 25.17 -48.98 -26.52
C LEU A 123 26.50 -48.35 -26.95
N THR A 124 27.05 -47.43 -26.15
CA THR A 124 28.35 -46.78 -26.45
C THR A 124 29.55 -47.58 -25.95
N SER A 125 29.40 -48.41 -24.91
CA SER A 125 30.50 -49.17 -24.33
C SER A 125 30.92 -50.41 -25.13
N THR A 126 30.14 -50.82 -26.14
CA THR A 126 30.49 -51.96 -27.02
C THR A 126 31.13 -51.54 -28.36
N ALA A 127 31.42 -50.25 -28.58
CA ALA A 127 31.74 -49.73 -29.92
C ALA A 127 33.13 -49.06 -30.08
N SER A 128 34.07 -49.14 -29.13
CA SER A 128 35.34 -48.39 -29.26
C SER A 128 36.62 -49.22 -29.04
N LEU A 129 37.27 -49.57 -30.15
CA LEU A 129 38.74 -49.62 -30.32
C LEU A 129 39.17 -48.28 -30.95
N PRO A 130 40.21 -47.57 -30.47
CA PRO A 130 40.49 -46.21 -30.93
C PRO A 130 41.52 -46.17 -32.07
N SER A 131 41.12 -45.62 -33.22
CA SER A 131 42.05 -45.02 -34.19
C SER A 131 42.24 -43.53 -33.83
N THR A 132 43.40 -42.96 -34.14
CA THR A 132 43.75 -41.57 -33.79
C THR A 132 42.83 -40.53 -34.44
N ASP A 133 42.16 -40.88 -35.54
CA ASP A 133 41.17 -40.02 -36.21
C ASP A 133 39.84 -39.96 -35.44
N SER A 134 39.52 -40.98 -34.63
CA SER A 134 38.29 -40.98 -33.82
C SER A 134 38.37 -40.00 -32.66
N LYS A 135 39.58 -39.71 -32.13
CA LYS A 135 39.76 -38.75 -31.03
C LYS A 135 39.49 -37.31 -31.47
N GLN A 136 39.98 -36.92 -32.65
CA GLN A 136 39.69 -35.58 -33.21
C GLN A 136 38.21 -35.43 -33.59
N ALA A 137 37.58 -36.49 -34.13
CA ALA A 137 36.15 -36.48 -34.42
C ALA A 137 35.30 -36.41 -33.13
N GLN A 138 35.75 -37.05 -32.05
CA GLN A 138 35.09 -37.05 -30.75
C GLN A 138 35.23 -35.69 -30.04
N GLU A 139 36.41 -35.07 -30.05
CA GLU A 139 36.61 -33.70 -29.54
C GLU A 139 35.76 -32.68 -30.31
N GLN A 140 35.69 -32.75 -31.63
CA GLN A 140 34.80 -31.90 -32.42
C GLN A 140 33.32 -32.14 -32.12
N ALA A 141 32.92 -33.38 -31.80
CA ALA A 141 31.56 -33.69 -31.40
C ALA A 141 31.24 -33.11 -30.01
N ASP A 142 32.19 -33.19 -29.08
CA ASP A 142 32.07 -32.63 -27.73
C ASP A 142 32.01 -31.09 -27.76
N ASP A 143 32.80 -30.44 -28.61
CA ASP A 143 32.73 -28.99 -28.85
C ASP A 143 31.38 -28.58 -29.44
N LYS A 144 30.87 -29.33 -30.43
CA LYS A 144 29.53 -29.09 -30.99
C LYS A 144 28.44 -29.27 -29.93
N ASN A 145 28.60 -30.22 -29.01
CA ASN A 145 27.68 -30.44 -27.91
C ASN A 145 27.77 -29.30 -26.87
N ARG A 146 28.98 -28.81 -26.60
CA ARG A 146 29.21 -27.67 -25.72
C ARG A 146 28.60 -26.39 -26.28
N ILE A 147 28.79 -26.12 -27.57
CA ILE A 147 28.18 -24.98 -28.27
C ILE A 147 26.66 -25.09 -28.21
N ARG A 148 26.09 -26.28 -28.48
CA ARG A 148 24.63 -26.50 -28.35
C ARG A 148 24.13 -26.26 -26.92
N PHE A 149 24.86 -26.72 -25.91
CA PHE A 149 24.52 -26.48 -24.51
C PHE A 149 24.57 -24.99 -24.14
N LEU A 150 25.64 -24.30 -24.53
CA LEU A 150 25.81 -22.86 -24.28
C LEU A 150 24.72 -22.05 -25.00
N THR A 151 24.37 -22.42 -26.23
CA THR A 151 23.28 -21.78 -27.00
C THR A 151 21.93 -21.95 -26.32
N LYS A 152 21.62 -23.16 -25.81
CA LYS A 152 20.40 -23.40 -25.02
C LYS A 152 20.39 -22.59 -23.73
N LYS A 153 21.52 -22.52 -23.02
CA LYS A 153 21.65 -21.72 -21.79
C LYS A 153 21.46 -20.23 -22.07
N LEU A 154 22.03 -19.72 -23.17
CA LEU A 154 21.83 -18.36 -23.64
C LEU A 154 20.35 -18.11 -23.91
N ALA A 155 19.69 -18.99 -24.68
CA ALA A 155 18.25 -18.87 -24.98
C ALA A 155 17.38 -18.79 -23.71
N LEU A 156 17.66 -19.63 -22.71
CA LEU A 156 16.98 -19.59 -21.42
C LEU A 156 17.27 -18.29 -20.65
N LEU A 157 18.50 -17.79 -20.68
CA LEU A 157 18.85 -16.51 -20.05
C LEU A 157 18.18 -15.31 -20.74
N THR A 158 18.05 -15.33 -22.08
CA THR A 158 17.30 -14.32 -22.82
C THR A 158 15.81 -14.37 -22.49
N GLU A 159 15.23 -15.57 -22.35
CA GLU A 159 13.84 -15.73 -21.94
C GLU A 159 13.61 -15.20 -20.51
N ILE A 160 14.51 -15.51 -19.56
CA ILE A 160 14.47 -14.97 -18.20
C ILE A 160 14.58 -13.44 -18.22
N ARG A 161 15.45 -12.87 -19.05
CA ARG A 161 15.59 -11.40 -19.22
C ARG A 161 14.27 -10.81 -19.74
N ALA A 162 13.65 -11.40 -20.75
CA ALA A 162 12.37 -10.95 -21.30
C ALA A 162 11.24 -11.01 -20.25
N LEU A 163 11.14 -12.09 -19.48
CA LEU A 163 10.15 -12.21 -18.41
C LEU A 163 10.37 -11.19 -17.28
N ARG A 164 11.63 -10.93 -16.90
CA ARG A 164 11.97 -9.90 -15.92
C ARG A 164 11.61 -8.50 -16.44
N ARG A 165 11.88 -8.20 -17.70
CA ARG A 165 11.47 -6.93 -18.34
C ARG A 165 9.96 -6.77 -18.37
N LYS A 166 9.20 -7.76 -18.85
CA LYS A 166 7.71 -7.72 -18.81
C LYS A 166 7.16 -7.46 -17.42
N LYS A 167 7.78 -8.05 -16.39
CA LYS A 167 7.41 -7.80 -14.98
C LYS A 167 7.72 -6.37 -14.53
N LEU A 168 8.77 -5.76 -15.07
CA LEU A 168 9.19 -4.38 -14.79
C LEU A 168 8.36 -3.36 -15.62
N GLU A 169 8.02 -3.67 -16.86
CA GLU A 169 7.07 -2.92 -17.69
C GLU A 169 5.67 -2.88 -17.09
N ALA A 170 5.18 -4.01 -16.56
CA ALA A 170 3.93 -4.05 -15.80
C ALA A 170 3.97 -3.18 -14.51
N LYS A 171 5.17 -2.81 -14.07
CA LYS A 171 5.39 -1.85 -12.96
C LYS A 171 5.73 -0.44 -13.46
N GLY A 172 5.66 -0.18 -14.77
CA GLY A 172 5.91 1.11 -15.40
C GLY A 172 7.37 1.42 -15.75
N HIS A 173 8.27 0.44 -15.76
CA HIS A 173 9.66 0.64 -16.25
C HIS A 173 9.76 0.40 -17.76
N PHE A 174 10.44 1.29 -18.48
CA PHE A 174 10.60 1.22 -19.93
C PHE A 174 12.01 0.75 -20.31
N PHE A 175 12.13 -0.16 -21.28
CA PHE A 175 13.42 -0.65 -21.80
C PHE A 175 13.57 -0.31 -23.28
N ALA A 176 14.67 0.36 -23.64
CA ALA A 176 14.94 0.81 -25.01
C ALA A 176 15.53 -0.28 -25.94
N ASP A 177 15.83 -1.47 -25.42
CA ASP A 177 16.57 -2.52 -26.14
C ASP A 177 15.74 -3.31 -27.17
N ASP A 178 14.40 -3.26 -27.11
CA ASP A 178 13.55 -3.95 -28.09
C ASP A 178 13.14 -2.95 -29.19
N GLY A 179 14.09 -2.71 -30.11
CA GLY A 179 13.85 -2.42 -31.53
C GLY A 179 12.86 -1.32 -31.90
N ASN A 180 13.41 -0.12 -32.13
CA ASN A 180 13.14 0.76 -33.27
C ASN A 180 11.68 1.14 -33.63
N GLU A 181 10.62 0.88 -32.87
CA GLU A 181 9.33 1.50 -33.24
C GLU A 181 9.39 3.02 -33.16
N PHE A 182 10.07 3.54 -32.13
CA PHE A 182 10.30 4.98 -31.98
C PHE A 182 11.26 5.50 -33.06
N PHE A 183 12.41 4.86 -33.27
CA PHE A 183 13.39 5.32 -34.26
C PHE A 183 12.95 5.10 -35.71
N ASN A 184 12.14 4.08 -36.00
CA ASN A 184 11.51 3.89 -37.31
C ASN A 184 10.42 4.93 -37.53
N LYS A 185 9.59 5.26 -36.52
CA LYS A 185 8.65 6.38 -36.61
C LYS A 185 9.36 7.72 -36.80
N VAL A 186 10.49 7.94 -36.13
CA VAL A 186 11.34 9.13 -36.29
C VAL A 186 11.99 9.17 -37.67
N LYS A 187 12.44 8.02 -38.19
CA LYS A 187 13.02 7.90 -39.53
C LYS A 187 11.96 8.05 -40.63
N GLU A 188 10.75 7.55 -40.42
CA GLU A 188 9.58 7.73 -41.29
C GLU A 188 9.12 9.19 -41.30
N SER A 189 9.10 9.87 -40.14
CA SER A 189 8.82 11.31 -40.07
C SER A 189 9.91 12.19 -40.68
N LEU A 190 11.15 11.70 -40.72
CA LEU A 190 12.28 12.37 -41.40
C LEU A 190 12.33 12.08 -42.91
N GLN A 191 11.66 11.01 -43.37
CA GLN A 191 11.59 10.66 -44.80
C GLN A 191 10.35 11.24 -45.50
N VAL A 192 9.31 11.63 -44.75
CA VAL A 192 8.17 12.40 -45.26
C VAL A 192 8.27 13.84 -44.76
N SER A 193 9.13 14.64 -45.38
CA SER A 193 8.96 16.10 -45.45
C SER A 193 10.04 16.70 -46.34
N ASP A 194 9.62 17.40 -47.38
CA ASP A 194 10.45 18.37 -48.07
C ASP A 194 11.11 19.32 -47.05
N PRO A 195 12.34 19.80 -47.30
CA PRO A 195 13.15 20.58 -46.35
C PRO A 195 12.50 21.89 -45.86
N THR A 196 11.37 22.29 -46.45
CA THR A 196 10.58 23.46 -46.08
C THR A 196 9.75 23.26 -44.80
N GLU A 197 9.41 22.03 -44.41
CA GLU A 197 8.53 21.77 -43.24
C GLU A 197 9.29 21.61 -41.91
N LEU A 198 10.58 21.25 -41.93
CA LEU A 198 11.38 21.09 -40.72
C LEU A 198 11.63 22.43 -40.00
N ASP A 199 11.79 23.51 -40.76
CA ASP A 199 11.89 24.87 -40.20
C ASP A 199 10.55 25.32 -39.61
N THR A 200 9.41 24.92 -40.21
CA THR A 200 8.09 25.23 -39.65
C THR A 200 7.79 24.46 -38.36
N LEU A 201 8.23 23.21 -38.23
CA LEU A 201 8.04 22.40 -37.02
C LEU A 201 9.01 22.78 -35.89
N GLN A 202 10.23 23.21 -36.22
CA GLN A 202 11.14 23.81 -35.21
C GLN A 202 10.65 25.18 -34.75
N GLN A 203 10.13 26.01 -35.65
CA GLN A 203 9.47 27.27 -35.28
C GLN A 203 8.19 27.03 -34.47
N GLN A 204 7.39 26.02 -34.79
CA GLN A 204 6.20 25.66 -33.99
C GLN A 204 6.58 25.09 -32.62
N ASN A 205 7.64 24.28 -32.49
CA ASN A 205 8.10 23.80 -31.18
C ASN A 205 8.73 24.92 -30.33
N GLN A 206 9.47 25.84 -30.95
CA GLN A 206 9.98 27.02 -30.27
C GLN A 206 8.85 27.97 -29.86
N GLN A 207 7.83 28.15 -30.71
CA GLN A 207 6.62 28.90 -30.35
C GLN A 207 5.79 28.20 -29.28
N GLN A 208 5.68 26.88 -29.26
CA GLN A 208 4.99 26.15 -28.18
C GLN A 208 5.75 26.19 -26.86
N GLN A 209 7.09 26.15 -26.88
CA GLN A 209 7.92 26.31 -25.69
C GLN A 209 7.91 27.76 -25.18
N GLN A 210 7.91 28.76 -26.07
CA GLN A 210 7.72 30.17 -25.71
C GLN A 210 6.30 30.42 -25.18
N GLN A 211 5.26 29.83 -25.77
CA GLN A 211 3.87 29.90 -25.26
C GLN A 211 3.70 29.16 -23.93
N ALA A 212 4.45 28.09 -23.66
CA ALA A 212 4.47 27.41 -22.37
C ALA A 212 5.23 28.21 -21.29
N ALA A 213 6.27 28.96 -21.67
CA ALA A 213 7.00 29.87 -20.80
C ALA A 213 6.26 31.21 -20.58
N GLU A 214 5.46 31.67 -21.55
CA GLU A 214 4.66 32.89 -21.52
C GLU A 214 3.22 32.68 -21.03
N LYS A 215 2.80 31.45 -20.70
CA LYS A 215 1.55 31.22 -19.95
C LYS A 215 1.70 31.81 -18.56
N LYS A 216 1.47 33.11 -18.46
CA LYS A 216 1.24 33.83 -17.21
C LYS A 216 0.19 33.03 -16.44
N LEU A 217 0.52 32.66 -15.20
CA LEU A 217 -0.44 32.05 -14.29
C LEU A 217 -1.70 32.91 -14.32
N SER A 218 -2.87 32.34 -14.65
CA SER A 218 -4.12 33.09 -14.57
C SER A 218 -4.46 33.33 -13.10
N ILE A 219 -4.06 34.49 -12.60
CA ILE A 219 -4.32 34.93 -11.23
C ILE A 219 -5.82 35.11 -11.07
N HIS A 220 -6.40 34.53 -10.03
CA HIS A 220 -7.82 34.67 -9.78
C HIS A 220 -8.14 36.14 -9.42
N PRO A 221 -9.24 36.75 -9.92
CA PRO A 221 -9.53 38.19 -9.72
C PRO A 221 -9.64 38.62 -8.25
N GLN A 222 -9.94 37.68 -7.36
CA GLN A 222 -10.06 37.89 -5.91
C GLN A 222 -8.79 37.56 -5.12
N ASP A 223 -7.69 37.22 -5.80
CA ASP A 223 -6.46 36.78 -5.17
C ASP A 223 -5.60 37.97 -4.74
N THR A 224 -5.52 38.19 -3.43
CA THR A 224 -4.72 39.25 -2.81
C THR A 224 -3.29 38.80 -2.50
N TRP A 225 -2.95 37.53 -2.74
CA TRP A 225 -1.68 36.94 -2.33
C TRP A 225 -0.58 37.14 -3.39
N HIS A 226 -0.95 37.58 -4.60
CA HIS A 226 0.00 37.81 -5.69
C HIS A 226 1.04 38.90 -5.38
N ASP A 227 0.65 39.91 -4.60
CA ASP A 227 1.49 41.05 -4.24
C ASP A 227 2.24 40.85 -2.91
N MET A 228 1.98 39.75 -2.21
CA MET A 228 2.67 39.43 -0.97
C MET A 228 4.06 38.84 -1.24
N ALA A 229 5.01 39.04 -0.32
CA ALA A 229 6.35 38.43 -0.37
C ALA A 229 6.32 36.91 -0.06
N ILE A 230 5.37 36.18 -0.65
CA ILE A 230 5.24 34.74 -0.55
C ILE A 230 6.23 34.10 -1.52
N ASP A 231 6.68 32.89 -1.19
CA ASP A 231 7.51 32.09 -2.08
C ASP A 231 6.81 31.88 -3.42
N LYS A 232 7.39 32.48 -4.47
CA LYS A 232 6.87 32.45 -5.85
C LYS A 232 6.72 31.02 -6.37
N THR A 233 7.54 30.08 -5.88
CA THR A 233 7.48 28.68 -6.29
C THR A 233 6.27 27.97 -5.71
N ALA A 234 6.01 28.14 -4.41
CA ALA A 234 4.83 27.60 -3.72
C ALA A 234 3.54 28.20 -4.30
N TYR A 235 3.53 29.50 -4.54
CA TYR A 235 2.40 30.20 -5.12
C TYR A 235 2.10 29.74 -6.57
N GLY A 236 3.14 29.44 -7.37
CA GLY A 236 3.00 28.87 -8.70
C GLY A 236 2.34 27.48 -8.70
N TYR A 237 2.66 26.62 -7.72
CA TYR A 237 2.00 25.32 -7.57
C TYR A 237 0.51 25.46 -7.22
N TRP A 238 0.17 26.44 -6.38
CA TRP A 238 -1.21 26.71 -6.00
C TRP A 238 -2.03 27.21 -7.18
N CYS A 239 -1.55 28.22 -7.91
CA CYS A 239 -2.22 28.73 -9.10
C CYS A 239 -2.33 27.69 -10.22
N GLY A 240 -1.24 26.94 -10.48
CA GLY A 240 -1.21 25.96 -11.56
C GLY A 240 -2.16 24.78 -11.35
N ALA A 241 -2.38 24.38 -10.09
CA ALA A 241 -3.28 23.28 -9.74
C ALA A 241 -4.76 23.59 -10.05
N ASP A 242 -5.17 24.85 -9.96
CA ASP A 242 -6.55 25.26 -10.28
C ASP A 242 -6.78 25.39 -11.80
N GLN A 243 -5.71 25.67 -12.54
CA GLN A 243 -5.78 25.95 -13.99
C GLN A 243 -5.71 24.69 -14.86
N SER A 244 -5.08 23.61 -14.37
CA SER A 244 -4.96 22.38 -15.14
C SER A 244 -4.96 21.12 -14.28
N LEU A 245 -5.76 20.14 -14.70
CA LEU A 245 -5.84 18.83 -14.05
C LEU A 245 -4.48 18.11 -14.07
N ASP A 246 -3.69 18.30 -15.13
CA ASP A 246 -2.35 17.73 -15.24
C ASP A 246 -1.38 18.34 -14.22
N ALA A 247 -1.43 19.65 -13.97
CA ALA A 247 -0.62 20.27 -12.92
C ALA A 247 -1.08 19.79 -11.54
N LEU A 248 -2.38 19.68 -11.28
CA LEU A 248 -2.91 19.13 -10.04
C LEU A 248 -2.46 17.68 -9.80
N LEU A 249 -2.46 16.84 -10.83
CA LEU A 249 -1.95 15.47 -10.72
C LEU A 249 -0.44 15.44 -10.46
N LYS A 250 0.34 16.33 -11.08
CA LYS A 250 1.78 16.46 -10.82
C LYS A 250 2.06 16.89 -9.40
N THR A 251 1.40 17.95 -8.91
CA THR A 251 1.55 18.40 -7.52
C THR A 251 1.14 17.32 -6.55
N ARG A 252 0.02 16.63 -6.79
CA ARG A 252 -0.43 15.52 -5.95
C ARG A 252 0.58 14.38 -5.90
N ARG A 253 1.16 13.98 -7.04
CA ARG A 253 2.20 12.94 -7.09
C ARG A 253 3.46 13.32 -6.32
N LEU A 254 3.88 14.58 -6.40
CA LEU A 254 5.02 15.09 -5.62
C LEU A 254 4.74 15.03 -4.11
N TRP A 255 3.53 15.41 -3.69
CA TRP A 255 3.11 15.27 -2.30
C TRP A 255 3.01 13.81 -1.84
N ASP A 256 2.45 12.94 -2.67
CA ASP A 256 2.39 11.51 -2.38
C ASP A 256 3.80 10.90 -2.25
N GLN A 257 4.73 11.33 -3.11
CA GLN A 257 6.14 10.94 -3.02
C GLN A 257 6.76 11.43 -1.71
N TYR A 258 6.55 12.70 -1.35
CA TYR A 258 7.04 13.30 -0.11
C TYR A 258 6.48 12.61 1.16
N ILE A 259 5.21 12.19 1.12
CA ILE A 259 4.54 11.55 2.24
C ILE A 259 4.93 10.07 2.35
N LEU A 260 5.01 9.33 1.22
CA LEU A 260 5.13 7.87 1.20
C LEU A 260 6.57 7.31 1.13
N LEU A 261 7.58 8.08 0.72
CA LEU A 261 8.97 7.65 0.84
C LEU A 261 9.40 7.73 2.31
N ASP A 262 9.17 6.62 3.00
CA ASP A 262 9.42 6.36 4.43
C ASP A 262 10.12 5.00 4.59
N LYS A 263 11.09 4.69 3.72
CA LYS A 263 11.72 3.35 3.65
C LYS A 263 13.24 3.34 3.75
N GLN A 264 13.86 4.48 3.97
CA GLN A 264 15.24 4.52 4.42
C GLN A 264 15.23 5.11 5.83
N ASP A 265 15.17 4.21 6.80
CA ASP A 265 15.47 4.47 8.20
C ASP A 265 16.82 5.20 8.25
N ASN A 266 16.83 6.51 8.54
CA ASN A 266 17.90 7.24 9.25
C ASN A 266 17.74 8.78 9.31
N ASP A 267 16.75 9.39 8.65
CA ASP A 267 16.62 10.85 8.75
C ASP A 267 15.77 11.27 9.95
N THR A 268 16.47 11.55 11.05
CA THR A 268 16.01 12.21 12.29
C THR A 268 15.67 13.69 12.09
N PHE A 269 15.14 14.06 10.93
CA PHE A 269 14.61 15.39 10.67
C PHE A 269 13.11 15.24 10.42
N HIS A 270 12.31 15.65 11.41
CA HIS A 270 10.88 15.81 11.23
C HIS A 270 10.62 16.59 9.93
N LYS A 271 9.62 16.17 9.16
CA LYS A 271 9.24 16.71 7.83
C LYS A 271 8.87 18.20 7.83
N VAL A 272 9.03 18.90 8.94
CA VAL A 272 8.92 20.34 9.03
C VAL A 272 10.35 20.86 9.17
N PRO A 273 10.87 21.66 8.22
CA PRO A 273 12.16 22.31 8.39
C PRO A 273 12.23 22.98 9.76
N PRO A 274 13.31 22.82 10.54
CA PRO A 274 13.40 23.37 11.90
C PRO A 274 13.28 24.90 11.95
N THR A 275 13.38 25.58 10.81
CA THR A 275 13.14 27.01 10.64
C THR A 275 11.66 27.42 10.64
N PHE A 276 10.73 26.50 10.39
CA PHE A 276 9.30 26.80 10.27
C PHE A 276 8.55 26.84 11.61
N VAL A 277 9.17 26.34 12.68
CA VAL A 277 8.61 26.39 14.03
C VAL A 277 9.65 27.02 14.94
N ALA A 278 9.37 28.22 15.44
CA ALA A 278 10.17 28.79 16.51
C ALA A 278 10.12 27.81 17.70
N PRO A 279 11.27 27.32 18.21
CA PRO A 279 11.25 26.42 19.35
C PRO A 279 10.59 27.12 20.53
N ALA A 280 9.82 26.36 21.32
CA ALA A 280 9.24 26.90 22.55
C ALA A 280 10.36 27.42 23.46
N PRO A 281 10.15 28.56 24.15
CA PRO A 281 11.13 29.04 25.12
C PRO A 281 11.35 27.98 26.20
N PRO A 282 12.58 27.82 26.70
CA PRO A 282 12.89 26.79 27.70
C PRO A 282 12.04 27.01 28.95
N ALA A 283 11.35 25.96 29.40
CA ALA A 283 10.40 26.03 30.50
C ALA A 283 11.04 26.34 31.87
N ASN A 284 12.37 26.27 32.00
CA ASN A 284 13.08 26.53 33.24
C ASN A 284 14.48 27.12 32.96
N ALA A 285 14.97 27.97 33.87
CA ALA A 285 16.26 28.67 33.74
C ALA A 285 17.46 27.71 33.61
N ILE A 286 17.38 26.54 34.25
CA ILE A 286 18.39 25.47 34.16
C ILE A 286 18.48 24.92 32.72
N TRP A 287 17.35 24.82 32.00
CA TRP A 287 17.35 24.37 30.61
C TRP A 287 17.86 25.46 29.65
N ALA A 288 17.58 26.72 29.97
CA ALA A 288 18.06 27.86 29.20
C ALA A 288 19.60 28.00 29.20
N SER A 289 20.27 27.62 30.30
CA SER A 289 21.74 27.68 30.37
C SER A 289 22.43 26.71 29.43
N TYR A 290 21.79 25.60 29.04
CA TYR A 290 22.38 24.61 28.12
C TYR A 290 22.25 24.98 26.63
N LEU A 291 21.44 25.99 26.29
CA LEU A 291 21.23 26.44 24.91
C LEU A 291 22.15 27.60 24.48
N ARG A 292 23.04 28.08 25.37
CA ARG A 292 23.94 29.23 25.13
C ARG A 292 25.39 28.83 24.77
N LEU A 293 25.60 27.65 24.19
CA LEU A 293 26.89 27.21 23.65
C LEU A 293 26.81 27.05 22.13
#